data_AF-A0A267MA32-F1
#
_entry.id   AF-A0A267MA32-F1
#
_cell.length_a   1.000
_cell.length_b   1.000
_cell.length_c   1.000
_cell.angle_alpha   90.00
_cell.angle_beta   90.00
_cell.angle_gamma   90.00
#
_symmetry.space_group_name_H-M   'P 1'
#
loop_
_entity.id
_entity.type
_entity.pdbx_description
1 polymer ?
#
loop_
_entity_poly.entity_id
_entity_poly.type
_entity_poly.pdbx_seq_one_letter_code
_entity_poly.pdbx_strand_id
1 'polypeptide(L)'
;MTGSSDQKQDEDIIIGLTDRERQILFHSKSFLSLLIGDTENALPYLTFNEIKRVIEISGVASFRNAGSYTFGEYRAEYLENVFSLANPLSQGDKIINIILSKRNICTHSPAYNPEELLDLNTNQKIELIDQITSDAISGFINQLNDIVVLDNLQVRYDFSTQKLIFSKLSDTDVFVKNTIMNFGFLKELYETGLQSLNMKDYLSVITKSRTILEKTFITILQQYNVSFKDNGNISSYRGKVNKVLGMNPDGDNWNKKDTRLKDLRNVISGLNKIIDSIANFRDKNSDSHAGKQDPLPIKKAEAELVLNSAVTVSSYYLEINERHKSR
;
A
#
# COMPACT_ATOMS: atom_id res chain seq x y z
N MET A 1 -6.94 53.77 5.38
CA MET A 1 -8.15 53.23 4.73
C MET A 1 -7.67 52.39 3.55
N THR A 2 -7.34 51.13 3.82
CA THR A 2 -8.22 49.94 3.64
C THR A 2 -8.52 49.68 2.16
N GLY A 3 -8.16 48.55 1.55
CA GLY A 3 -7.74 47.29 2.12
C GLY A 3 -6.98 46.41 1.13
N SER A 4 -6.14 45.59 1.73
CA SER A 4 -5.47 44.42 1.18
C SER A 4 -6.51 43.47 0.58
N SER A 5 -6.25 42.94 -0.62
CA SER A 5 -6.98 41.77 -1.12
C SER A 5 -6.28 40.54 -0.57
N ASP A 6 -6.99 39.87 0.33
CA ASP A 6 -6.60 38.62 0.96
C ASP A 6 -6.24 37.56 -0.09
N GLN A 7 -4.95 37.23 -0.16
CA GLN A 7 -4.51 35.90 -0.52
C GLN A 7 -4.98 34.98 0.62
N LYS A 8 -6.10 34.28 0.40
CA LYS A 8 -6.38 33.07 1.18
C LYS A 8 -5.25 32.09 0.91
N GLN A 9 -4.33 31.98 1.86
CA GLN A 9 -3.60 30.74 2.09
C GLN A 9 -4.66 29.67 2.32
N ASP A 10 -4.84 28.78 1.34
CA ASP A 10 -5.45 27.50 1.59
C ASP A 10 -4.53 26.79 2.60
N GLU A 11 -4.96 26.81 3.87
CA GLU A 11 -4.40 25.94 4.89
C GLU A 11 -4.55 24.51 4.39
N ASP A 12 -3.43 23.83 4.15
CA ASP A 12 -3.38 22.39 3.98
C ASP A 12 -4.04 21.74 5.21
N ILE A 13 -5.33 21.42 5.08
CA ILE A 13 -6.04 20.58 6.06
C ILE A 13 -5.48 19.17 5.89
N ILE A 14 -4.32 18.93 6.50
CA ILE A 14 -3.81 17.59 6.73
C ILE A 14 -4.72 16.97 7.79
N ILE A 15 -5.71 16.18 7.36
CA ILE A 15 -6.59 15.42 8.24
C ILE A 15 -5.78 14.32 8.92
N GLY A 16 -5.08 14.68 10.00
CA GLY A 16 -4.40 13.72 10.87
C GLY A 16 -5.39 12.89 11.69
N LEU A 17 -4.90 11.78 12.26
CA LEU A 17 -5.63 11.03 13.27
C LEU A 17 -5.96 11.94 14.46
N THR A 18 -7.19 11.81 14.95
CA THR A 18 -7.58 12.33 16.27
C THR A 18 -6.70 11.71 17.35
N ASP A 19 -6.57 12.37 18.50
CA ASP A 19 -5.79 11.88 19.65
C ASP A 19 -6.20 10.47 20.05
N ARG A 20 -7.50 10.19 19.96
CA ARG A 20 -8.09 8.89 20.24
C ARG A 20 -7.63 7.83 19.24
N GLU A 21 -7.64 8.14 17.94
CA GLU A 21 -7.17 7.21 16.89
C GLU A 21 -5.66 6.96 17.00
N ARG A 22 -4.87 7.98 17.37
CA ARG A 22 -3.43 7.80 17.66
C ARG A 22 -3.20 6.92 18.89
N GLN A 23 -3.97 7.12 19.95
CA GLN A 23 -3.89 6.23 21.12
C GLN A 23 -4.18 4.78 20.72
N ILE A 24 -5.23 4.54 19.95
CA ILE A 24 -5.56 3.18 19.49
C ILE A 24 -4.39 2.58 18.69
N LEU A 25 -3.83 3.35 17.75
CA LEU A 25 -2.69 2.89 16.94
C LEU A 25 -1.44 2.62 17.79
N PHE A 26 -1.11 3.51 18.72
CA PHE A 26 0.09 3.39 19.56
C PHE A 26 -0.02 2.28 20.62
N HIS A 27 -1.21 1.73 20.85
CA HIS A 27 -1.40 0.53 21.68
C HIS A 27 -1.58 -0.74 20.83
N SER A 28 -1.51 -0.64 19.50
CA SER A 28 -1.56 -1.81 18.63
C SER A 28 -0.24 -2.56 18.67
N LYS A 29 -0.27 -3.80 19.16
CA LYS A 29 0.91 -4.69 19.15
C LYS A 29 1.53 -4.83 17.76
N SER A 30 0.71 -4.89 16.72
CA SER A 30 1.18 -4.98 15.33
C SER A 30 1.93 -3.72 14.91
N PHE A 31 1.43 -2.54 15.26
CA PHE A 31 2.12 -1.26 15.00
C PHE A 31 3.44 -1.17 15.76
N LEU A 32 3.43 -1.52 17.05
CA LEU A 32 4.61 -1.42 17.90
C LEU A 32 5.71 -2.40 17.46
N SER A 33 5.34 -3.63 17.10
CA SER A 33 6.26 -4.64 16.58
C SER A 33 6.88 -4.19 15.26
N LEU A 34 6.09 -3.54 14.40
CA LEU A 34 6.57 -2.97 13.15
C LEU A 34 7.56 -1.82 13.38
N LEU A 35 7.26 -0.95 14.36
CA LEU A 35 8.07 0.23 14.67
C LEU A 35 9.45 -0.11 15.26
N ILE A 36 9.58 -1.25 15.95
CA ILE A 36 10.84 -1.68 16.58
C ILE A 36 11.59 -2.78 15.79
N GLY A 37 11.11 -3.12 14.59
CA GLY A 37 11.77 -4.07 13.69
C GLY A 37 11.64 -5.54 14.12
N ASP A 38 10.53 -5.92 14.76
CA ASP A 38 10.23 -7.31 15.14
C ASP A 38 9.57 -8.10 14.00
N THR A 39 9.33 -7.44 12.87
CA THR A 39 8.72 -8.00 11.67
C THR A 39 9.74 -7.99 10.54
N GLU A 40 9.76 -9.05 9.74
CA GLU A 40 10.65 -9.12 8.58
C GLU A 40 10.33 -8.00 7.58
N ASN A 41 11.37 -7.47 6.93
CA ASN A 41 11.26 -6.41 5.91
C ASN A 41 10.62 -5.09 6.40
N ALA A 42 10.71 -4.81 7.71
CA ALA A 42 10.28 -3.57 8.32
C ALA A 42 11.47 -2.64 8.62
N LEU A 43 11.35 -1.81 9.67
CA LEU A 43 12.46 -1.03 10.20
C LEU A 43 13.56 -1.93 10.78
N PRO A 44 14.80 -1.43 10.89
CA PRO A 44 15.86 -2.16 11.57
C PRO A 44 15.47 -2.54 13.01
N TYR A 45 15.89 -3.74 13.42
CA TYR A 45 15.65 -4.24 14.76
C TYR A 45 16.26 -3.31 15.81
N LEU A 46 15.45 -2.85 16.77
CA LEU A 46 15.90 -2.05 17.91
C LEU A 46 15.91 -2.89 19.18
N THR A 47 17.08 -2.99 19.81
CA THR A 47 17.24 -3.55 21.15
C THR A 47 16.56 -2.67 22.20
N PHE A 48 16.33 -3.24 23.38
CA PHE A 48 15.72 -2.50 24.50
C PHE A 48 16.52 -1.25 24.91
N ASN A 49 17.85 -1.31 24.88
CA ASN A 49 18.72 -0.18 25.21
C ASN A 49 18.63 0.93 24.16
N GLU A 50 18.47 0.58 22.88
CA GLU A 50 18.29 1.54 21.80
C GLU A 50 16.93 2.23 21.89
N ILE A 51 15.86 1.48 22.20
CA ILE A 51 14.54 2.06 22.46
C ILE A 51 14.59 3.04 23.65
N LYS A 52 15.26 2.68 24.75
CA LYS A 52 15.49 3.59 25.88
C LYS A 52 16.20 4.87 25.46
N ARG A 53 17.27 4.74 24.66
CA ARG A 53 18.02 5.88 24.15
C ARG A 53 17.17 6.81 23.27
N VAL A 54 16.33 6.24 22.40
CA VAL A 54 15.34 7.00 21.60
C VAL A 54 14.43 7.82 22.51
N ILE A 55 13.89 7.20 23.58
CA ILE A 55 12.99 7.87 24.52
C ILE A 55 13.72 9.00 25.28
N GLU A 56 14.96 8.77 25.71
CA GLU A 56 15.78 9.82 26.33
C GLU A 56 16.01 11.01 25.38
N ILE A 57 16.37 10.73 24.13
CA ILE A 57 16.59 11.77 23.09
C ILE A 57 15.28 12.53 22.80
N SER A 58 14.13 11.86 22.86
CA SER A 58 12.83 12.50 22.63
C SER A 58 12.46 13.55 23.70
N GLY A 59 13.22 13.62 24.80
CA GLY A 59 12.99 14.55 25.91
C GLY A 59 11.83 14.14 26.80
N VAL A 60 11.30 12.93 26.65
CA VAL A 60 10.21 12.42 27.47
C VAL A 60 10.80 11.73 28.70
N ALA A 61 11.35 12.56 29.60
CA ALA A 61 12.22 12.14 30.71
C ALA A 61 11.49 11.36 31.83
N SER A 62 10.16 11.33 31.84
CA SER A 62 9.35 10.83 32.96
C SER A 62 9.12 9.30 33.01
N PHE A 63 9.64 8.52 32.06
CA PHE A 63 9.34 7.08 31.97
C PHE A 63 10.43 6.15 32.51
N ARG A 64 11.41 6.69 33.25
CA ARG A 64 12.51 5.92 33.85
C ARG A 64 12.06 4.77 34.77
N ASN A 65 10.80 4.76 35.21
CA ASN A 65 10.22 3.77 36.12
C ASN A 65 9.18 2.82 35.46
N ALA A 66 9.14 2.73 34.12
CA ALA A 66 8.32 1.72 33.45
C ALA A 66 8.94 0.30 33.62
N GLY A 67 8.79 -0.26 34.82
CA GLY A 67 8.89 -1.69 35.17
C GLY A 67 10.20 -2.45 34.93
N SER A 68 10.53 -3.39 35.83
CA SER A 68 11.53 -4.44 35.62
C SER A 68 10.90 -5.60 34.85
N TYR A 69 11.41 -5.93 33.66
CA TYR A 69 10.74 -6.76 32.65
C TYR A 69 11.70 -7.83 32.05
N THR A 70 11.24 -9.06 31.75
CA THR A 70 12.07 -10.25 31.43
C THR A 70 11.76 -10.99 30.09
N PHE A 71 12.39 -10.55 28.99
CA PHE A 71 12.60 -11.16 27.64
C PHE A 71 11.43 -11.62 26.73
N GLY A 72 11.39 -11.07 25.49
CA GLY A 72 10.52 -11.48 24.37
C GLY A 72 9.43 -10.45 24.02
N GLU A 73 8.36 -10.42 24.81
CA GLU A 73 7.17 -9.57 24.61
C GLU A 73 7.34 -8.12 25.14
N TYR A 74 8.46 -7.85 25.80
CA TYR A 74 8.64 -6.64 26.63
C TYR A 74 9.04 -5.38 25.87
N ARG A 75 9.58 -5.44 24.65
CA ARG A 75 9.97 -4.20 23.93
C ARG A 75 8.76 -3.47 23.39
N ALA A 76 7.86 -4.19 22.72
CA ALA A 76 6.58 -3.65 22.30
C ALA A 76 5.74 -3.22 23.52
N GLU A 77 5.65 -4.03 24.58
CA GLU A 77 4.93 -3.67 25.81
C GLU A 77 5.55 -2.48 26.56
N TYR A 78 6.88 -2.38 26.61
CA TYR A 78 7.57 -1.22 27.15
C TYR A 78 7.25 0.03 26.35
N LEU A 79 7.22 -0.08 25.03
CA LEU A 79 6.90 1.02 24.14
C LEU A 79 5.41 1.39 24.23
N GLU A 80 4.50 0.42 24.40
CA GLU A 80 3.09 0.64 24.71
C GLU A 80 2.92 1.43 26.00
N ASN A 81 3.60 1.03 27.08
CA ASN A 81 3.61 1.75 28.35
C ASN A 81 4.18 3.17 28.24
N VAL A 82 5.18 3.37 27.38
CA VAL A 82 5.72 4.69 27.10
C VAL A 82 4.69 5.54 26.36
N PHE A 83 4.01 4.99 25.34
CA PHE A 83 2.99 5.70 24.59
C PHE A 83 1.71 5.95 25.38
N SER A 84 1.36 5.10 26.35
CA SER A 84 0.21 5.30 27.24
C SER A 84 0.39 6.48 28.18
N LEU A 85 1.64 6.76 28.57
CA LEU A 85 2.01 7.87 29.43
C LEU A 85 2.44 9.12 28.65
N ALA A 86 2.81 8.97 27.37
CA ALA A 86 3.18 10.07 26.49
C ALA A 86 1.94 10.80 25.98
N ASN A 87 2.00 12.12 25.86
CA ASN A 87 1.00 12.86 25.09
C ASN A 87 1.12 12.45 23.60
N PRO A 88 0.10 11.79 23.00
CA PRO A 88 0.21 11.21 21.66
C PRO A 88 0.50 12.26 20.57
N LEU A 89 -0.03 13.48 20.73
CA LEU A 89 0.10 14.58 19.74
C LEU A 89 1.49 15.23 19.69
N SER A 90 2.30 15.08 20.75
CA SER A 90 3.55 15.85 20.85
C SER A 90 4.76 15.03 21.26
N GLN A 91 4.58 14.02 22.12
CA GLN A 91 5.66 13.20 22.64
C GLN A 91 5.76 11.89 21.88
N GLY A 92 4.62 11.26 21.55
CA GLY A 92 4.59 10.05 20.72
C GLY A 92 5.18 10.27 19.33
N ASP A 93 4.75 11.33 18.64
CA ASP A 93 5.28 11.69 17.32
C ASP A 93 6.80 11.98 17.35
N LYS A 94 7.35 12.54 18.45
CA LYS A 94 8.80 12.74 18.58
C LYS A 94 9.56 11.42 18.63
N ILE A 95 9.05 10.45 19.40
CA ILE A 95 9.64 9.11 19.49
C ILE A 95 9.66 8.47 18.11
N ILE A 96 8.52 8.49 17.41
CA ILE A 96 8.40 7.92 16.05
C ILE A 96 9.36 8.62 15.07
N ASN A 97 9.42 9.95 15.07
CA ASN A 97 10.30 10.68 14.15
C ASN A 97 11.79 10.41 14.41
N ILE A 98 12.18 10.18 15.67
CA ILE A 98 13.56 9.77 15.99
C ILE A 98 13.84 8.37 15.45
N ILE A 99 12.91 7.43 15.63
CA ILE A 99 13.03 6.06 15.12
C ILE A 99 13.18 6.06 13.59
N LEU A 100 12.37 6.86 12.89
CA LEU A 100 12.38 6.98 11.43
C LEU A 100 13.49 7.88 10.86
N SER A 101 14.32 8.48 11.72
CA SER A 101 15.38 9.38 11.25
C SER A 101 16.47 8.61 10.48
N LYS A 102 17.03 9.24 9.44
CA LYS A 102 18.18 8.72 8.66
C LYS A 102 19.28 8.17 9.56
N ARG A 103 19.61 8.93 10.61
CA ARG A 103 20.63 8.54 11.59
C ARG A 103 20.27 7.22 12.28
N ASN A 104 19.05 7.11 12.81
CA ASN A 104 18.63 5.92 13.55
C ASN A 104 18.56 4.70 12.63
N ILE A 105 17.98 4.83 11.44
CA ILE A 105 17.87 3.74 10.48
C ILE A 105 19.25 3.25 10.06
N CYS A 106 20.14 4.13 9.61
CA CYS A 106 21.48 3.71 9.17
C CYS A 106 22.32 3.11 10.30
N THR A 107 22.19 3.60 11.54
CA THR A 107 22.97 3.08 12.67
C THR A 107 22.66 1.59 12.96
N HIS A 108 21.42 1.16 12.72
CA HIS A 108 20.95 -0.18 13.08
C HIS A 108 20.65 -1.07 11.87
N SER A 109 20.68 -0.52 10.65
CA SER A 109 20.41 -1.27 9.43
C SER A 109 21.57 -2.22 9.11
N PRO A 110 21.32 -3.52 8.90
CA PRO A 110 22.35 -4.44 8.44
C PRO A 110 22.85 -4.12 7.02
N ALA A 111 22.08 -3.35 6.24
CA ALA A 111 22.49 -2.87 4.92
C ALA A 111 23.49 -1.70 5.00
N TYR A 112 23.73 -1.15 6.18
CA TYR A 112 24.73 -0.09 6.39
C TYR A 112 26.05 -0.71 6.86
N ASN A 113 27.04 -0.73 5.96
CA ASN A 113 28.38 -1.23 6.25
C ASN A 113 29.39 -0.06 6.30
N PRO A 114 29.98 0.25 7.47
CA PRO A 114 30.99 1.30 7.60
C PRO A 114 32.24 1.10 6.73
N GLU A 115 32.60 -0.14 6.41
CA GLU A 115 33.77 -0.43 5.58
C GLU A 115 33.52 -0.08 4.10
N GLU A 116 32.33 -0.35 3.58
CA GLU A 116 31.92 0.05 2.22
C GLU A 116 31.93 1.58 2.03
N LEU A 117 31.78 2.33 3.12
CA LEU A 117 31.83 3.79 3.09
C LEU A 117 33.27 4.33 3.00
N LEU A 118 34.32 3.54 3.23
CA LEU A 118 35.70 4.03 3.19
C LEU A 118 36.11 4.43 1.77
N ASP A 119 35.65 3.70 0.76
CA ASP A 119 36.04 3.87 -0.64
C ASP A 119 35.13 4.82 -1.44
N LEU A 120 34.01 5.25 -0.84
CA LEU A 120 33.04 6.13 -1.51
C LEU A 120 33.40 7.60 -1.36
N ASN A 121 33.07 8.40 -2.38
CA ASN A 121 33.09 9.86 -2.26
C ASN A 121 31.85 10.39 -1.50
N THR A 122 31.87 11.65 -1.11
CA THR A 122 30.80 12.26 -0.30
C THR A 122 29.40 12.11 -0.93
N ASN A 123 29.25 12.27 -2.24
CA ASN A 123 27.96 12.17 -2.91
C ASN A 123 27.44 10.74 -2.93
N GLN A 124 28.32 9.77 -3.20
CA GLN A 124 27.97 8.34 -3.16
C GLN A 124 27.57 7.88 -1.76
N LYS A 125 28.20 8.40 -0.71
CA LYS A 125 27.80 8.14 0.69
C LYS A 125 26.39 8.65 0.97
N ILE A 126 26.07 9.86 0.49
CA ILE A 126 24.75 10.47 0.64
C ILE A 126 23.70 9.63 -0.10
N GLU A 127 23.95 9.26 -1.34
CA GLU A 127 23.04 8.42 -2.14
C GLU A 127 22.77 7.07 -1.47
N LEU A 128 23.80 6.40 -0.95
CA LEU A 128 23.64 5.13 -0.25
C LEU A 128 22.81 5.27 1.03
N ILE A 129 23.10 6.29 1.85
CA ILE A 129 22.34 6.59 3.07
C ILE A 129 20.87 6.88 2.75
N ASP A 130 20.62 7.64 1.70
CA ASP A 130 19.26 7.99 1.26
C ASP A 130 18.52 6.77 0.75
N GLN A 131 19.18 5.90 0.00
CA GLN A 131 18.61 4.64 -0.48
C GLN A 131 18.24 3.72 0.68
N ILE A 132 19.16 3.44 1.61
CA ILE A 132 18.91 2.58 2.78
C ILE A 132 17.75 3.13 3.62
N THR A 133 17.73 4.46 3.84
CA THR A 133 16.64 5.11 4.57
C THR A 133 15.32 4.97 3.84
N SER A 134 15.29 5.27 2.54
CA SER A 134 14.09 5.21 1.72
C SER A 134 13.51 3.80 1.68
N ASP A 135 14.33 2.78 1.54
CA ASP A 135 13.90 1.38 1.48
C ASP A 135 13.30 0.93 2.81
N ALA A 136 13.96 1.23 3.94
CA ALA A 136 13.46 0.90 5.27
C ALA A 136 12.12 1.60 5.58
N ILE A 137 12.02 2.90 5.29
CA ILE A 137 10.79 3.67 5.49
C ILE A 137 9.68 3.16 4.56
N SER A 138 10.00 2.83 3.30
CA SER A 138 9.00 2.30 2.36
C SER A 138 8.47 0.95 2.83
N GLY A 139 9.33 0.04 3.30
CA GLY A 139 8.93 -1.23 3.89
C GLY A 139 8.03 -1.04 5.11
N PHE A 140 8.41 -0.15 6.02
CA PHE A 140 7.60 0.24 7.19
C PHE A 140 6.22 0.78 6.79
N ILE A 141 6.15 1.74 5.86
CA ILE A 141 4.88 2.35 5.43
C ILE A 141 3.97 1.35 4.76
N ASN A 142 4.50 0.43 3.96
CA ASN A 142 3.70 -0.61 3.30
C ASN A 142 3.01 -1.50 4.32
N GLN A 143 3.77 -2.04 5.28
CA GLN A 143 3.20 -2.88 6.33
C GLN A 143 2.27 -2.11 7.28
N LEU A 144 2.56 -0.83 7.54
CA LEU A 144 1.69 0.01 8.35
C LEU A 144 0.33 0.24 7.67
N ASN A 145 0.34 0.44 6.35
CA ASN A 145 -0.89 0.57 5.58
C ASN A 145 -1.72 -0.72 5.59
N ASP A 146 -1.10 -1.90 5.60
CA ASP A 146 -1.83 -3.17 5.78
C ASP A 146 -2.54 -3.25 7.14
N ILE A 147 -2.00 -2.59 8.17
CA ILE A 147 -2.62 -2.50 9.51
C ILE A 147 -3.77 -1.50 9.52
N VAL A 148 -3.56 -0.28 8.99
CA VAL A 148 -4.53 0.83 9.15
C VAL A 148 -5.62 0.90 8.09
N VAL A 149 -5.48 0.18 6.97
CA VAL A 149 -6.48 0.18 5.89
C VAL A 149 -7.85 -0.30 6.34
N LEU A 150 -7.90 -1.19 7.35
CA LEU A 150 -9.14 -1.69 7.96
C LEU A 150 -9.99 -0.57 8.57
N ASP A 151 -9.36 0.55 8.95
CA ASP A 151 -10.00 1.71 9.57
C ASP A 151 -10.25 2.86 8.57
N ASN A 152 -10.17 2.60 7.27
CA ASN A 152 -10.30 3.59 6.19
C ASN A 152 -9.24 4.71 6.25
N LEU A 153 -8.04 4.35 6.71
CA LEU A 153 -6.90 5.24 6.87
C LEU A 153 -5.78 4.84 5.92
N GLN A 154 -4.98 5.83 5.54
CA GLN A 154 -3.71 5.67 4.84
C GLN A 154 -2.63 6.47 5.56
N VAL A 155 -1.42 5.94 5.54
CA VAL A 155 -0.21 6.61 6.03
C VAL A 155 0.75 6.82 4.87
N ARG A 156 1.31 8.02 4.79
CA ARG A 156 2.47 8.34 3.96
C ARG A 156 3.58 8.93 4.82
N TYR A 157 4.82 8.79 4.38
CA TYR A 157 5.95 9.49 4.98
C TYR A 157 6.31 10.71 4.13
N ASP A 158 6.38 11.88 4.74
CA ASP A 158 6.89 13.09 4.11
C ASP A 158 8.37 13.26 4.45
N PHE A 159 9.23 13.03 3.47
CA PHE A 159 10.68 13.17 3.62
C PHE A 159 11.14 14.61 3.84
N SER A 160 10.36 15.61 3.44
CA SER A 160 10.70 17.03 3.64
C SER A 160 10.49 17.46 5.09
N THR A 161 9.40 17.01 5.70
CA THR A 161 9.06 17.32 7.10
C THR A 161 9.49 16.24 8.09
N GLN A 162 9.92 15.07 7.60
CA GLN A 162 10.28 13.87 8.36
C GLN A 162 9.17 13.40 9.30
N LYS A 163 7.95 13.36 8.78
CA LYS A 163 6.74 13.03 9.56
C LYS A 163 5.89 12.00 8.85
N LEU A 164 5.23 11.17 9.66
CA LEU A 164 4.08 10.40 9.19
C LEU A 164 2.89 11.33 9.01
N ILE A 165 2.26 11.21 7.85
CA ILE A 165 1.02 11.90 7.53
C ILE A 165 -0.04 10.84 7.36
N PHE A 166 -1.01 10.89 8.26
CA PHE A 166 -2.22 10.11 8.18
C PHE A 166 -3.24 10.90 7.38
N SER A 167 -4.01 10.19 6.57
CA SER A 167 -5.17 10.72 5.88
C SER A 167 -6.26 9.67 5.90
N LYS A 168 -7.51 10.11 6.07
CA LYS A 168 -8.64 9.26 5.69
C LYS A 168 -8.54 9.03 4.19
N LEU A 169 -8.85 7.81 3.75
CA LEU A 169 -9.09 7.56 2.34
C LEU A 169 -10.29 8.44 1.96
N SER A 170 -10.03 9.59 1.31
CA SER A 170 -11.08 10.45 0.79
C SER A 170 -11.67 9.76 -0.43
N ASP A 171 -12.94 10.00 -0.70
CA ASP A 171 -13.63 9.50 -1.90
C ASP A 171 -12.97 9.96 -3.24
N THR A 172 -11.93 10.81 -3.19
CA THR A 172 -11.38 11.51 -4.37
C THR A 172 -9.87 11.72 -4.45
N ASP A 173 -9.05 11.48 -3.42
CA ASP A 173 -7.59 11.68 -3.52
C ASP A 173 -6.82 10.36 -3.44
N VAL A 174 -6.35 9.91 -4.60
CA VAL A 174 -5.44 8.77 -4.73
C VAL A 174 -4.16 9.21 -5.42
N PHE A 175 -3.14 9.49 -4.61
CA PHE A 175 -1.75 9.29 -5.02
C PHE A 175 -1.26 7.98 -4.39
N VAL A 176 -1.66 6.86 -4.98
CA VAL A 176 -0.97 5.58 -4.80
C VAL A 176 0.33 5.66 -5.59
N LYS A 177 1.47 5.49 -4.91
CA LYS A 177 2.76 5.20 -5.54
C LYS A 177 3.40 4.04 -4.78
N ASN A 178 3.86 2.95 -5.39
CA ASN A 178 3.67 2.38 -6.72
C ASN A 178 4.20 0.94 -6.62
N THR A 179 3.33 -0.07 -6.67
CA THR A 179 3.77 -1.31 -7.34
C THR A 179 3.25 -1.19 -8.76
N ILE A 180 4.11 -0.73 -9.66
CA ILE A 180 3.79 -0.67 -11.09
C ILE A 180 3.48 -2.11 -11.49
N MET A 181 2.21 -2.38 -11.84
CA MET A 181 1.84 -3.66 -12.39
C MET A 181 2.69 -3.95 -13.64
N ASN A 182 3.51 -5.00 -13.56
CA ASN A 182 4.34 -5.52 -14.64
C ASN A 182 4.27 -7.06 -14.60
N PHE A 183 4.90 -7.74 -15.57
CA PHE A 183 4.82 -9.20 -15.65
C PHE A 183 5.44 -9.92 -14.45
N GLY A 184 6.49 -9.37 -13.83
CA GLY A 184 7.10 -9.92 -12.62
C GLY A 184 6.14 -9.84 -11.43
N PHE A 185 5.57 -8.66 -11.20
CA PHE A 185 4.61 -8.47 -10.11
C PHE A 185 3.29 -9.22 -10.33
N LEU A 186 2.85 -9.38 -11.58
CA LEU A 186 1.72 -10.24 -11.92
C LEU A 186 1.99 -11.69 -11.51
N LYS A 187 3.21 -12.20 -11.73
CA LYS A 187 3.61 -13.55 -11.33
C LYS A 187 3.59 -13.71 -9.81
N GLU A 188 4.11 -12.74 -9.07
CA GLU A 188 4.07 -12.74 -7.60
C GLU A 188 2.62 -12.79 -7.08
N LEU A 189 1.74 -11.94 -7.60
CA LEU A 189 0.33 -11.95 -7.21
C LEU A 189 -0.36 -13.28 -7.55
N TYR A 190 -0.02 -13.88 -8.69
CA TYR A 190 -0.52 -15.20 -9.06
C TYR A 190 -0.06 -16.29 -8.07
N GLU A 191 1.21 -16.29 -7.67
CA GLU A 191 1.76 -17.24 -6.69
C GLU A 191 1.05 -17.11 -5.33
N THR A 192 0.76 -15.90 -4.86
CA THR A 192 -0.04 -15.70 -3.64
C THR A 192 -1.48 -16.22 -3.77
N GLY A 193 -2.06 -16.13 -4.98
CA GLY A 193 -3.35 -16.73 -5.31
C GLY A 193 -3.30 -18.26 -5.25
N LEU A 194 -2.25 -18.88 -5.80
CA LEU A 194 -2.04 -20.33 -5.74
C LEU A 194 -1.84 -20.84 -4.30
N GLN A 195 -1.13 -20.09 -3.46
CA GLN A 195 -1.01 -20.41 -2.04
C GLN A 195 -2.38 -20.45 -1.35
N SER A 196 -3.23 -19.46 -1.63
CA SER A 196 -4.60 -19.39 -1.09
C SER A 196 -5.46 -20.56 -1.59
N LEU A 197 -5.31 -20.93 -2.87
CA LEU A 197 -5.97 -22.08 -3.47
C LEU A 197 -5.56 -23.39 -2.80
N ASN A 198 -4.27 -23.56 -2.49
CA ASN A 198 -3.73 -24.73 -1.78
C ASN A 198 -4.23 -24.83 -0.34
N MET A 199 -4.39 -23.67 0.33
CA MET A 199 -4.99 -23.57 1.67
C MET A 199 -6.52 -23.75 1.67
N LYS A 200 -7.13 -23.93 0.48
CA LYS A 200 -8.59 -24.00 0.28
C LYS A 200 -9.34 -22.72 0.71
N ASP A 201 -8.63 -21.59 0.76
CA ASP A 201 -9.21 -20.28 1.03
C ASP A 201 -9.71 -19.66 -0.29
N TYR A 202 -10.83 -20.18 -0.79
CA TYR A 202 -11.37 -19.80 -2.09
C TYR A 202 -11.87 -18.35 -2.12
N LEU A 203 -12.34 -17.79 -1.00
CA LEU A 203 -12.73 -16.38 -0.94
C LEU A 203 -11.52 -15.46 -1.13
N SER A 204 -10.39 -15.79 -0.49
CA SER A 204 -9.14 -15.07 -0.69
C SER A 204 -8.61 -15.19 -2.12
N VAL A 205 -8.79 -16.35 -2.78
CA VAL A 205 -8.49 -16.50 -4.22
C VAL A 205 -9.32 -15.52 -5.06
N ILE A 206 -10.63 -15.39 -4.81
CA ILE A 206 -11.49 -14.43 -5.52
C ILE A 206 -11.06 -12.99 -5.27
N THR A 207 -10.80 -12.62 -4.01
CA THR A 207 -10.32 -11.28 -3.65
C THR A 207 -9.02 -10.94 -4.37
N LYS A 208 -8.03 -11.82 -4.35
CA LYS A 208 -6.75 -11.63 -5.05
C LYS A 208 -6.92 -11.52 -6.57
N SER A 209 -7.84 -12.29 -7.15
CA SER A 209 -8.16 -12.22 -8.58
C SER A 209 -8.71 -10.85 -8.97
N ARG A 210 -9.56 -10.25 -8.13
CA ARG A 210 -10.04 -8.87 -8.33
C ARG A 210 -8.90 -7.86 -8.21
N THR A 211 -8.06 -8.01 -7.18
CA THR A 211 -6.90 -7.14 -6.95
C THR A 211 -5.95 -7.14 -8.13
N ILE A 212 -5.72 -8.29 -8.77
CA ILE A 212 -4.91 -8.40 -9.99
C ILE A 212 -5.48 -7.50 -11.12
N LEU A 213 -6.77 -7.63 -11.41
CA LEU A 213 -7.44 -6.83 -12.46
C LEU A 213 -7.43 -5.33 -12.11
N GLU A 214 -7.78 -5.00 -10.89
CA GLU A 214 -7.84 -3.62 -10.39
C GLU A 214 -6.48 -2.93 -10.46
N LYS A 215 -5.43 -3.55 -9.90
CA LYS A 215 -4.06 -3.01 -9.96
C LYS A 215 -3.56 -2.86 -11.39
N THR A 216 -3.91 -3.80 -12.28
CA THR A 216 -3.56 -3.69 -13.71
C THR A 216 -4.18 -2.45 -14.33
N PHE A 217 -5.49 -2.25 -14.16
CA PHE A 217 -6.16 -1.11 -14.77
C PHE A 217 -5.74 0.22 -14.15
N ILE A 218 -5.64 0.29 -12.82
CA ILE A 218 -5.17 1.49 -12.12
C ILE A 218 -3.76 1.86 -12.56
N THR A 219 -2.83 0.90 -12.64
CA THR A 219 -1.45 1.17 -13.09
C THR A 219 -1.43 1.79 -14.49
N ILE A 220 -2.23 1.25 -15.41
CA ILE A 220 -2.30 1.79 -16.78
C ILE A 220 -2.88 3.21 -16.75
N LEU A 221 -3.96 3.46 -16.00
CA LEU A 221 -4.52 4.82 -15.90
C LEU A 221 -3.53 5.82 -15.33
N GLN A 222 -2.77 5.42 -14.30
CA GLN A 222 -1.73 6.25 -13.70
C GLN A 222 -0.58 6.53 -14.67
N GLN A 223 -0.11 5.53 -15.43
CA GLN A 223 0.95 5.70 -16.43
C GLN A 223 0.61 6.76 -17.49
N TYR A 224 -0.66 6.90 -17.85
CA TYR A 224 -1.15 7.89 -18.81
C TYR A 224 -1.80 9.12 -18.16
N ASN A 225 -1.63 9.32 -16.86
CA ASN A 225 -2.18 10.46 -16.10
C ASN A 225 -3.71 10.64 -16.28
N VAL A 226 -4.46 9.54 -16.36
CA VAL A 226 -5.92 9.57 -16.50
C VAL A 226 -6.58 9.56 -15.13
N SER A 227 -7.36 10.59 -14.83
CA SER A 227 -8.13 10.69 -13.59
C SER A 227 -9.19 9.58 -13.47
N PHE A 228 -9.31 8.97 -12.30
CA PHE A 228 -10.35 8.00 -11.95
C PHE A 228 -10.76 8.09 -10.48
N LYS A 229 -11.97 7.59 -10.16
CA LYS A 229 -12.45 7.47 -8.78
C LYS A 229 -12.00 6.12 -8.23
N ASP A 230 -11.17 6.10 -7.20
CA ASP A 230 -10.73 4.86 -6.57
C ASP A 230 -11.77 4.33 -5.58
N ASN A 231 -12.70 3.52 -6.07
CA ASN A 231 -13.81 2.92 -5.33
C ASN A 231 -13.94 1.42 -5.61
N GLY A 232 -12.93 0.81 -6.23
CA GLY A 232 -12.95 -0.58 -6.66
C GLY A 232 -13.91 -0.91 -7.81
N ASN A 233 -14.37 0.09 -8.58
CA ASN A 233 -15.20 -0.13 -9.74
C ASN A 233 -14.35 -0.54 -10.97
N ILE A 234 -13.99 -1.82 -11.00
CA ILE A 234 -13.17 -2.43 -12.06
C ILE A 234 -13.75 -2.19 -13.46
N SER A 235 -15.07 -2.27 -13.64
CA SER A 235 -15.72 -2.02 -14.93
C SER A 235 -15.52 -0.57 -15.42
N SER A 236 -15.54 0.40 -14.50
CA SER A 236 -15.22 1.81 -14.78
C SER A 236 -13.74 1.98 -15.17
N TYR A 237 -12.81 1.34 -14.46
CA TYR A 237 -11.38 1.39 -14.78
C TYR A 237 -11.10 0.81 -16.16
N ARG A 238 -11.61 -0.38 -16.45
CA ARG A 238 -11.50 -1.02 -17.76
C ARG A 238 -12.01 -0.11 -18.87
N GLY A 239 -13.16 0.53 -18.68
CA GLY A 239 -13.73 1.45 -19.67
C GLY A 239 -12.79 2.61 -20.00
N LYS A 240 -12.11 3.17 -19.00
CA LYS A 240 -11.10 4.22 -19.20
C LYS A 240 -9.83 3.68 -19.85
N VAL A 241 -9.32 2.54 -19.40
CA VAL A 241 -8.13 1.89 -19.98
C VAL A 241 -8.34 1.57 -21.45
N ASN A 242 -9.50 1.01 -21.82
CA ASN A 242 -9.80 0.72 -23.22
C ASN A 242 -9.76 1.98 -24.10
N LYS A 243 -10.22 3.13 -23.59
CA LYS A 243 -10.12 4.41 -24.29
C LYS A 243 -8.66 4.85 -24.46
N VAL A 244 -7.89 4.80 -23.38
CA VAL A 244 -6.45 5.15 -23.38
C VAL A 244 -5.68 4.32 -24.39
N LEU A 245 -5.87 3.00 -24.35
CA LEU A 245 -5.13 2.07 -25.20
C LEU A 245 -5.67 1.95 -26.64
N GLY A 246 -6.71 2.73 -26.99
CA GLY A 246 -7.33 2.67 -28.32
C GLY A 246 -8.00 1.32 -28.62
N MET A 247 -8.53 0.64 -27.60
CA MET A 247 -9.25 -0.64 -27.69
C MET A 247 -10.75 -0.46 -27.99
N ASN A 248 -11.09 0.49 -28.85
CA ASN A 248 -12.46 0.74 -29.27
C ASN A 248 -12.78 0.01 -30.59
N PRO A 249 -14.00 -0.55 -30.76
CA PRO A 249 -14.42 -1.25 -31.99
C PRO A 249 -14.34 -0.42 -33.28
N ASP A 250 -14.32 0.91 -33.14
CA ASP A 250 -14.27 1.86 -34.25
C ASP A 250 -12.86 2.42 -34.50
N GLY A 251 -11.84 1.97 -33.75
CA GLY A 251 -10.44 2.37 -33.93
C GLY A 251 -9.63 1.45 -34.85
N ASP A 252 -8.43 1.87 -35.22
CA ASP A 252 -7.58 1.21 -36.23
C ASP A 252 -7.20 -0.24 -35.86
N ASN A 253 -7.05 -0.53 -34.57
CA ASN A 253 -6.63 -1.85 -34.06
C ASN A 253 -7.75 -2.91 -34.09
N TRP A 254 -9.01 -2.47 -34.18
CA TRP A 254 -10.21 -3.28 -33.96
C TRP A 254 -11.30 -3.02 -35.00
N ASN A 255 -10.92 -2.48 -36.15
CA ASN A 255 -11.83 -1.95 -37.15
C ASN A 255 -12.97 -2.93 -37.44
N LYS A 256 -14.19 -2.56 -37.04
CA LYS A 256 -15.39 -3.38 -37.18
C LYS A 256 -15.66 -3.85 -38.62
N LYS A 257 -15.15 -3.12 -39.62
CA LYS A 257 -15.26 -3.44 -41.05
C LYS A 257 -14.28 -4.53 -41.50
N ASP A 258 -13.20 -4.80 -40.76
CA ASP A 258 -12.31 -5.92 -41.06
C ASP A 258 -12.93 -7.23 -40.55
N THR A 259 -13.51 -7.98 -41.48
CA THR A 259 -14.21 -9.25 -41.20
C THR A 259 -13.28 -10.34 -40.69
N ARG A 260 -11.98 -10.27 -40.99
CA ARG A 260 -10.96 -11.24 -40.51
C ARG A 260 -10.76 -11.16 -39.00
N LEU A 261 -11.08 -10.01 -38.39
CA LEU A 261 -10.98 -9.77 -36.95
C LEU A 261 -12.24 -10.20 -36.17
N LYS A 262 -13.22 -10.84 -36.81
CA LYS A 262 -14.49 -11.23 -36.16
C LYS A 262 -14.27 -12.13 -34.94
N ASP A 263 -13.51 -13.21 -35.08
CA ASP A 263 -13.37 -14.19 -34.00
C ASP A 263 -12.51 -13.67 -32.85
N LEU A 264 -11.48 -12.87 -33.16
CA LEU A 264 -10.70 -12.16 -32.14
C LEU A 264 -11.58 -11.20 -31.32
N ARG A 265 -12.49 -10.48 -31.97
CA ARG A 265 -13.49 -9.63 -31.27
C ARG A 265 -14.42 -10.44 -30.37
N ASN A 266 -14.81 -11.64 -30.79
CA ASN A 266 -15.63 -12.53 -29.97
C ASN A 266 -14.87 -13.00 -28.72
N VAL A 267 -13.59 -13.35 -28.85
CA VAL A 267 -12.73 -13.71 -27.70
C VAL A 267 -12.68 -12.57 -26.69
N ILE A 268 -12.49 -11.33 -27.14
CA ILE A 268 -12.40 -10.17 -26.22
C ILE A 268 -13.74 -9.77 -25.64
N SER A 269 -14.84 -9.94 -26.39
CA SER A 269 -16.16 -9.84 -25.80
C SER A 269 -16.35 -10.86 -24.67
N GLY A 270 -15.84 -12.09 -24.85
CA GLY A 270 -15.79 -13.11 -23.80
C GLY A 270 -14.95 -12.66 -22.59
N LEU A 271 -13.74 -12.14 -22.81
CA LEU A 271 -12.89 -11.62 -21.74
C LEU A 271 -13.58 -10.49 -20.96
N ASN A 272 -14.28 -9.59 -21.64
CA ASN A 272 -15.03 -8.53 -20.97
C ASN A 272 -16.11 -9.10 -20.03
N LYS A 273 -16.84 -10.13 -20.45
CA LYS A 273 -17.83 -10.81 -19.58
C LYS A 273 -17.17 -11.47 -18.37
N ILE A 274 -15.98 -12.04 -18.54
CA ILE A 274 -15.20 -12.61 -17.44
C ILE A 274 -14.81 -11.52 -16.44
N ILE A 275 -14.26 -10.40 -16.92
CA ILE A 275 -13.90 -9.25 -16.07
C ILE A 275 -15.11 -8.77 -15.27
N ASP A 276 -16.25 -8.56 -15.93
CA ASP A 276 -17.47 -8.09 -15.27
C ASP A 276 -17.96 -9.10 -14.21
N SER A 277 -17.86 -10.41 -14.51
CA SER A 277 -18.21 -11.46 -13.55
C SER A 277 -17.30 -11.45 -12.33
N ILE A 278 -15.98 -11.30 -12.52
CA ILE A 278 -14.99 -11.20 -11.43
C ILE A 278 -15.25 -9.92 -10.60
N ALA A 279 -15.54 -8.80 -11.27
CA ALA A 279 -15.85 -7.51 -10.68
C ALA A 279 -17.15 -7.49 -9.86
N ASN A 280 -18.06 -8.45 -10.07
CA ASN A 280 -19.33 -8.53 -9.34
C ASN A 280 -19.31 -9.45 -8.10
N PHE A 281 -18.22 -10.20 -7.85
CA PHE A 281 -18.15 -11.08 -6.65
C PHE A 281 -18.24 -10.33 -5.31
N ARG A 282 -17.92 -9.01 -5.25
CA ARG A 282 -17.94 -8.20 -4.02
C ARG A 282 -19.31 -7.56 -3.73
N ASP A 283 -20.05 -7.18 -4.76
CA ASP A 283 -21.24 -6.31 -4.63
C ASP A 283 -22.45 -6.98 -3.96
N LYS A 284 -22.42 -8.30 -3.70
CA LYS A 284 -23.49 -9.00 -2.96
C LYS A 284 -23.17 -9.24 -1.49
N ASN A 285 -21.92 -9.05 -1.06
CA ASN A 285 -21.46 -9.41 0.28
C ASN A 285 -21.12 -8.18 1.14
N SER A 286 -20.94 -7.00 0.55
CA SER A 286 -20.56 -5.79 1.27
C SER A 286 -21.74 -4.99 1.85
N ASP A 287 -22.99 -5.33 1.50
CA ASP A 287 -24.17 -4.51 1.84
C ASP A 287 -25.25 -5.27 2.63
N SER A 288 -24.83 -6.16 3.55
CA SER A 288 -25.75 -6.88 4.43
C SER A 288 -25.49 -6.58 5.90
N HIS A 289 -25.96 -5.42 6.34
CA HIS A 289 -26.74 -5.33 7.59
C HIS A 289 -28.08 -6.09 7.42
N ALA A 290 -28.04 -7.37 7.04
CA ALA A 290 -29.20 -8.25 6.97
C ALA A 290 -28.79 -9.68 6.63
N GLY A 291 -28.74 -10.54 7.65
CA GLY A 291 -29.09 -11.95 7.52
C GLY A 291 -28.09 -12.88 6.81
N LYS A 292 -27.66 -13.90 7.57
CA LYS A 292 -27.28 -15.25 7.13
C LYS A 292 -27.56 -15.55 5.64
N GLN A 293 -26.63 -15.23 4.75
CA GLN A 293 -26.52 -15.91 3.46
C GLN A 293 -25.49 -17.01 3.62
N ASP A 294 -25.81 -18.21 3.15
CA ASP A 294 -24.84 -19.31 3.14
C ASP A 294 -23.61 -18.92 2.34
N PRO A 295 -22.40 -19.35 2.75
CA PRO A 295 -21.18 -19.12 1.98
C PRO A 295 -21.39 -19.59 0.54
N LEU A 296 -20.97 -18.76 -0.45
CA LEU A 296 -20.95 -19.19 -1.84
C LEU A 296 -20.20 -20.52 -1.95
N PRO A 297 -20.79 -21.59 -2.52
CA PRO A 297 -20.15 -22.90 -2.62
C PRO A 297 -19.13 -22.90 -3.76
N ILE A 298 -18.12 -22.04 -3.68
CA ILE A 298 -16.99 -22.00 -4.61
C ILE A 298 -16.12 -23.21 -4.29
N LYS A 299 -15.82 -24.03 -5.30
CA LYS A 299 -14.88 -25.15 -5.16
C LYS A 299 -13.56 -24.80 -5.85
N LYS A 300 -12.58 -25.69 -5.66
CA LYS A 300 -11.23 -25.51 -6.19
C LYS A 300 -11.21 -25.16 -7.67
N ALA A 301 -11.96 -25.89 -8.50
CA ALA A 301 -11.95 -25.71 -9.96
C ALA A 301 -12.43 -24.30 -10.36
N GLU A 302 -13.50 -23.81 -9.74
CA GLU A 302 -14.05 -22.48 -10.03
C GLU A 302 -13.14 -21.37 -9.50
N ALA A 303 -12.55 -21.53 -8.30
CA ALA A 303 -11.58 -20.58 -7.75
C ALA A 303 -10.32 -20.47 -8.63
N GLU A 304 -9.80 -21.61 -9.07
CA GLU A 304 -8.64 -21.69 -9.96
C GLU A 304 -8.93 -21.09 -11.34
N LEU A 305 -10.12 -21.35 -11.90
CA LEU A 305 -10.56 -20.72 -13.14
C LEU A 305 -10.59 -19.20 -13.03
N VAL A 306 -11.13 -18.66 -11.94
CA VAL A 306 -11.21 -17.21 -11.71
C VAL A 306 -9.81 -16.59 -11.61
N LEU A 307 -8.90 -17.23 -10.86
CA LEU A 307 -7.52 -16.77 -10.71
C LEU A 307 -6.78 -16.75 -12.05
N ASN A 308 -6.80 -17.87 -12.78
CA ASN A 308 -6.15 -18.00 -14.08
C ASN A 308 -6.71 -17.02 -15.10
N SER A 309 -8.02 -16.78 -15.05
CA SER A 309 -8.69 -15.80 -15.90
C SER A 309 -8.22 -14.38 -15.62
N ALA A 310 -8.14 -13.98 -14.34
CA ALA A 310 -7.64 -12.66 -13.96
C ALA A 310 -6.20 -12.45 -14.45
N VAL A 311 -5.32 -13.44 -14.29
CA VAL A 311 -3.92 -13.38 -14.76
C VAL A 311 -3.84 -13.27 -16.28
N THR A 312 -4.63 -14.09 -17.00
CA THR A 312 -4.66 -14.07 -18.47
C THR A 312 -5.11 -12.71 -18.99
N VAL A 313 -6.16 -12.14 -18.41
CA VAL A 313 -6.64 -10.80 -18.76
C VAL A 313 -5.57 -9.75 -18.46
N SER A 314 -4.99 -9.76 -17.26
CA SER A 314 -3.97 -8.79 -16.88
C SER A 314 -2.75 -8.85 -17.80
N SER A 315 -2.25 -10.05 -18.10
CA SER A 315 -1.15 -10.24 -19.05
C SER A 315 -1.49 -9.67 -20.42
N TYR A 316 -2.71 -9.90 -20.92
CA TYR A 316 -3.16 -9.33 -22.19
C TYR A 316 -3.16 -7.79 -22.16
N TYR A 317 -3.68 -7.16 -21.11
CA TYR A 317 -3.70 -5.70 -21.00
C TYR A 317 -2.31 -5.09 -20.86
N LEU A 318 -1.38 -5.76 -20.18
CA LEU A 318 0.02 -5.35 -20.10
C LEU A 318 0.70 -5.40 -21.47
N GLU A 319 0.50 -6.46 -22.26
CA GLU A 319 1.01 -6.55 -23.63
C GLU A 319 0.47 -5.43 -24.54
N ILE A 320 -0.83 -5.15 -24.45
CA ILE A 320 -1.44 -4.07 -25.23
C ILE A 320 -0.86 -2.72 -24.83
N ASN A 321 -0.60 -2.52 -23.54
CA ASN A 321 0.03 -1.33 -23.01
C ASN A 321 1.46 -1.15 -23.54
N GLU A 322 2.31 -2.18 -23.50
CA GLU A 322 3.68 -2.13 -24.06
C GLU A 322 3.67 -1.82 -25.56
N ARG A 323 2.74 -2.41 -26.31
CA ARG A 323 2.52 -2.07 -27.71
C ARG A 323 2.08 -0.62 -27.91
N HIS A 324 1.28 -0.08 -27.00
CA HIS A 324 0.83 1.31 -27.07
C HIS A 324 1.96 2.30 -26.76
N LYS A 325 2.84 1.99 -25.80
CA LYS A 325 4.05 2.79 -25.49
C LYS A 325 5.04 2.87 -26.66
N SER A 326 5.07 1.83 -27.49
CA SER A 326 6.01 1.70 -28.62
C SER A 326 5.54 2.40 -29.90
N ARG A 327 4.44 3.17 -29.87
CA ARG A 327 3.89 3.93 -31.00
C ARG A 327 4.24 5.41 -30.90
#